data_AF-A0A1I0SL86-F1
#
_entry.id   AF-A0A1I0SL86-F1
#
_cell.length_a   1.000
_cell.length_b   1.000
_cell.length_c   1.000
_cell.angle_alpha   90.00
_cell.angle_beta   90.00
_cell.angle_gamma   90.00
#
_symmetry.space_group_name_H-M   'P 1'
#
loop_
_entity.id
_entity.type
_entity.pdbx_description
1 polymer ?
#
loop_
_entity_poly.entity_id
_entity_poly.type
_entity_poly.pdbx_seq_one_letter_code
_entity_poly.pdbx_strand_id
1 'polypeptide(L)'
;MYIYYNRDQLILPMDLEILIPKHHLCRIVDLAVEKMDPALFASLYPGGGRPAYHPKMMLKVILYAYVNRIYSSRQIAKQLKENIYFMWLSGHQTPDFRTINRFRSERMKDIIYETFFSIVDLLRQEGLVKLEDYFLDGTKIEANANKYTFVWRKSTEKYDQKLEEKFRQIVASW
;
A
#
# COMPACT_ATOMS: atom_id res chain seq x y z
N MET A 1 3.78 27.89 -30.29
CA MET A 1 3.43 28.83 -29.20
C MET A 1 3.16 28.01 -27.97
N TYR A 2 3.82 28.28 -26.85
CA TYR A 2 3.63 27.53 -25.60
C TYR A 2 2.67 28.27 -24.67
N ILE A 3 1.97 27.51 -23.83
CA ILE A 3 1.20 28.07 -22.71
C ILE A 3 2.20 28.62 -21.70
N TYR A 4 1.98 29.84 -21.22
CA TYR A 4 2.84 30.47 -20.21
C TYR A 4 2.89 29.63 -18.93
N TYR A 5 4.09 29.36 -18.44
CA TYR A 5 4.35 28.51 -17.27
C TYR A 5 4.91 29.35 -16.13
N ASN A 6 4.15 29.46 -15.03
CA ASN A 6 4.55 30.14 -13.81
C ASN A 6 4.13 29.30 -12.59
N ARG A 7 5.05 29.05 -11.66
CA ARG A 7 4.81 28.26 -10.43
C ARG A 7 4.53 29.11 -9.19
N ASP A 8 4.93 30.37 -9.20
CA ASP A 8 4.99 31.21 -7.99
C ASP A 8 3.69 31.98 -7.76
N GLN A 9 2.57 31.47 -8.29
CA GLN A 9 1.27 32.12 -8.19
C GLN A 9 0.57 31.73 -6.90
N LEU A 10 0.20 32.73 -6.11
CA LEU A 10 -0.67 32.56 -4.95
C LEU A 10 -2.08 32.19 -5.45
N ILE A 11 -2.56 31.01 -5.06
CA ILE A 11 -3.91 30.53 -5.36
C ILE A 11 -4.57 30.19 -4.02
N LEU A 12 -5.85 30.51 -3.89
CA LEU A 12 -6.65 30.06 -2.75
C LEU A 12 -6.71 28.51 -2.73
N PRO A 13 -6.74 27.87 -1.55
CA PRO A 13 -6.88 26.43 -1.48
C PRO A 13 -8.19 26.00 -2.17
N MET A 14 -8.05 25.31 -3.30
CA MET A 14 -9.18 24.76 -4.05
C MET A 14 -9.67 23.49 -3.40
N ASP A 15 -10.97 23.21 -3.53
CA ASP A 15 -11.51 21.92 -3.19
C ASP A 15 -10.85 20.83 -4.06
N LEU A 16 -10.19 19.87 -3.41
CA LEU A 16 -9.54 18.75 -4.08
C LEU A 16 -10.55 17.92 -4.89
N GLU A 17 -11.83 17.95 -4.52
CA GLU A 17 -12.87 17.22 -5.23
C GLU A 17 -12.94 17.60 -6.71
N ILE A 18 -12.69 18.87 -7.04
CA ILE A 18 -12.72 19.39 -8.42
C ILE A 18 -11.61 18.78 -9.29
N LEU A 19 -10.46 18.46 -8.68
CA LEU A 19 -9.30 17.89 -9.37
C LEU A 19 -9.42 16.39 -9.58
N ILE A 20 -10.36 15.72 -8.91
CA ILE A 20 -10.49 14.26 -8.92
C ILE A 20 -11.60 13.86 -9.90
N PRO A 21 -11.28 13.07 -10.95
CA PRO A 21 -12.28 12.59 -11.91
C PRO A 21 -13.43 11.83 -11.23
N LYS A 22 -14.65 11.96 -11.76
CA LYS A 22 -15.86 11.36 -11.17
C LYS A 22 -15.80 9.83 -11.03
N HIS A 23 -15.13 9.16 -11.96
CA HIS A 23 -14.97 7.71 -11.99
C HIS A 23 -13.62 7.24 -11.45
N HIS A 24 -12.91 8.11 -10.72
CA HIS A 24 -11.62 7.75 -10.15
C HIS A 24 -11.77 6.75 -9.00
N LEU A 25 -10.83 5.82 -8.89
CA LEU A 25 -10.83 4.73 -7.91
C LEU A 25 -10.97 5.22 -6.46
N CYS A 26 -10.40 6.37 -6.10
CA CYS A 26 -10.51 6.90 -4.75
C CYS A 26 -11.97 7.19 -4.36
N ARG A 27 -12.81 7.67 -5.29
CA ARG A 27 -14.24 7.91 -5.04
C ARG A 27 -15.01 6.61 -4.85
N ILE A 28 -14.61 5.57 -5.57
CA ILE A 28 -15.17 4.23 -5.44
C ILE A 28 -14.87 3.66 -4.05
N VAL A 29 -13.62 3.79 -3.58
CA VAL A 29 -13.22 3.37 -2.22
C VAL A 29 -13.97 4.17 -1.16
N ASP A 30 -14.14 5.48 -1.37
CA ASP A 30 -14.89 6.36 -0.47
C ASP A 30 -16.34 5.90 -0.32
N LEU A 31 -17.04 5.71 -1.44
CA LEU A 31 -18.42 5.22 -1.49
C LEU A 31 -18.58 3.85 -0.82
N ALA A 32 -17.65 2.93 -1.08
CA ALA A 32 -17.69 1.59 -0.51
C ALA A 32 -17.57 1.61 1.02
N VAL A 33 -16.68 2.44 1.56
CA VAL A 33 -16.52 2.59 3.02
C VAL A 33 -17.68 3.34 3.65
N GLU A 34 -18.29 4.30 2.95
CA GLU A 34 -19.46 5.01 3.48
C GLU A 34 -20.71 4.13 3.57
N LYS A 35 -20.87 3.15 2.67
CA LYS A 35 -21.97 2.18 2.70
C LYS A 35 -21.82 1.11 3.80
N MET A 36 -20.67 1.01 4.47
CA MET A 36 -20.47 0.05 5.55
C MET A 36 -21.26 0.40 6.81
N ASP A 37 -21.69 -0.62 7.54
CA ASP A 37 -22.37 -0.47 8.82
C ASP A 37 -21.48 0.30 9.83
N PRO A 38 -21.94 1.48 10.32
CA PRO A 38 -21.22 2.26 11.32
C PRO A 38 -20.90 1.48 12.61
N ALA A 39 -21.71 0.46 12.96
CA ALA A 39 -21.51 -0.34 14.16
C ALA A 39 -20.17 -1.07 14.18
N LEU A 40 -19.65 -1.47 13.01
CA LEU A 40 -18.32 -2.10 12.86
C LEU A 40 -17.19 -1.21 13.38
N PHE A 41 -17.38 0.11 13.34
CA PHE A 41 -16.36 1.08 13.71
C PHE A 41 -16.49 1.58 15.15
N ALA A 42 -17.69 1.49 15.73
CA ALA A 42 -17.95 1.94 17.10
C ALA A 42 -17.17 1.09 18.13
N SER A 43 -17.07 -0.22 17.90
CA SER A 43 -16.32 -1.15 18.76
C SER A 43 -14.82 -0.89 18.78
N LEU A 44 -14.27 -0.29 17.71
CA LEU A 44 -12.83 -0.05 17.56
C LEU A 44 -12.30 1.08 18.45
N TYR A 45 -13.18 1.96 18.93
CA TYR A 45 -12.80 3.12 19.73
C TYR A 45 -13.70 3.23 20.96
N PRO A 46 -13.38 2.52 22.06
CA PRO A 46 -14.13 2.59 23.32
C PRO A 46 -14.06 3.97 24.03
N GLY A 47 -13.45 4.97 23.41
CA GLY A 47 -13.23 6.30 23.97
C GLY A 47 -12.01 6.40 24.89
N GLY A 48 -11.76 7.62 25.39
CA GLY A 48 -10.67 7.95 26.32
C GLY A 48 -9.39 8.50 25.66
N GLY A 49 -8.76 9.46 26.33
CA GLY A 49 -7.48 10.06 25.92
C GLY A 49 -7.58 11.07 24.77
N ARG A 50 -6.49 11.22 24.01
CA ARG A 50 -6.41 12.15 22.88
C ARG A 50 -7.39 11.75 21.77
N PRO A 51 -8.09 12.71 21.13
CA PRO A 51 -8.96 12.43 19.99
C PRO A 51 -8.22 11.61 18.93
N ALA A 52 -8.81 10.48 18.58
CA ALA A 52 -8.26 9.61 17.56
C ALA A 52 -8.76 10.01 16.16
N TYR A 53 -7.99 9.62 15.15
CA TYR A 53 -8.43 9.69 13.77
C TYR A 53 -9.69 8.85 13.55
N HIS A 54 -10.58 9.33 12.68
CA HIS A 54 -11.83 8.64 12.39
C HIS A 54 -11.55 7.27 11.74
N PRO A 55 -12.14 6.16 12.23
CA PRO A 55 -11.91 4.81 11.71
C PRO A 55 -12.20 4.68 10.21
N LYS A 56 -13.32 5.25 9.73
CA LYS A 56 -13.65 5.27 8.28
C LYS A 56 -12.54 5.92 7.45
N MET A 57 -11.98 7.05 7.91
CA MET A 57 -10.91 7.74 7.19
C MET A 57 -9.64 6.87 7.14
N MET A 58 -9.26 6.27 8.26
CA MET A 58 -8.10 5.38 8.32
C MET A 58 -8.28 4.15 7.41
N LEU A 59 -9.49 3.58 7.37
CA LEU A 59 -9.84 2.46 6.50
C LEU A 59 -9.76 2.85 5.02
N LYS A 60 -10.36 3.98 4.62
CA LYS A 60 -10.30 4.52 3.24
C LYS A 60 -8.86 4.66 2.75
N VAL A 61 -7.98 5.25 3.58
CA VAL A 61 -6.56 5.46 3.25
C VAL A 61 -5.83 4.12 3.06
N ILE A 62 -6.06 3.15 3.95
CA ILE A 62 -5.38 1.84 3.87
C ILE A 62 -5.86 1.03 2.66
N LEU A 63 -7.16 0.99 2.41
CA LEU A 63 -7.71 0.30 1.26
C LEU A 63 -7.19 0.89 -0.04
N TYR A 64 -7.25 2.22 -0.17
CA TYR A 64 -6.75 2.90 -1.35
C TYR A 64 -5.24 2.68 -1.53
N ALA A 65 -4.46 2.64 -0.44
CA ALA A 65 -3.05 2.26 -0.50
C ALA A 65 -2.85 0.84 -1.04
N TYR A 66 -3.64 -0.13 -0.59
CA TYR A 66 -3.51 -1.53 -1.00
C TYR A 66 -3.90 -1.76 -2.45
N VAL A 67 -4.95 -1.10 -2.94
CA VAL A 67 -5.30 -1.17 -4.36
C VAL A 67 -4.17 -0.61 -5.24
N ASN A 68 -3.47 0.43 -4.75
CA ASN A 68 -2.29 0.98 -5.41
C ASN A 68 -0.98 0.21 -5.12
N ARG A 69 -1.06 -0.98 -4.49
CA ARG A 69 0.09 -1.82 -4.11
C ARG A 69 1.09 -1.15 -3.16
N ILE A 70 0.63 -0.20 -2.35
CA ILE A 70 1.42 0.51 -1.33
C ILE A 70 1.15 -0.10 0.04
N TYR A 71 2.06 -0.94 0.53
CA TYR A 71 1.89 -1.66 1.80
C TYR A 71 2.71 -1.09 2.97
N SER A 72 3.72 -0.28 2.67
CA SER A 72 4.58 0.33 3.68
C SER A 72 3.87 1.51 4.35
N SER A 73 3.69 1.45 5.67
CA SER A 73 3.06 2.53 6.43
C SER A 73 3.79 3.87 6.29
N ARG A 74 5.12 3.85 6.08
CA ARG A 74 5.92 5.04 5.80
C ARG A 74 5.61 5.61 4.42
N GLN A 75 5.44 4.76 3.42
CA GLN A 75 5.01 5.22 2.09
C GLN A 75 3.59 5.78 2.14
N ILE A 76 2.66 5.15 2.86
CA ILE A 76 1.31 5.68 3.05
C ILE A 76 1.34 7.06 3.72
N ALA A 77 2.12 7.22 4.79
CA ALA A 77 2.31 8.51 5.45
C ALA A 77 2.91 9.59 4.54
N LYS A 78 3.81 9.19 3.62
CA LYS A 78 4.35 10.08 2.58
C LYS A 78 3.27 10.49 1.57
N GLN A 79 2.49 9.53 1.08
CA GLN A 79 1.41 9.77 0.12
C GLN A 79 0.35 10.73 0.67
N LEU A 80 0.03 10.66 1.96
CA LEU A 80 -0.89 11.60 2.63
C LEU A 80 -0.44 13.07 2.54
N LYS A 81 0.84 13.33 2.27
CA LYS A 81 1.42 14.68 2.13
C LYS A 81 1.67 15.12 0.71
N GLU A 82 1.71 14.19 -0.24
CA GLU A 82 2.17 14.46 -1.61
C GLU A 82 1.09 14.18 -2.67
N ASN A 83 0.11 13.34 -2.35
CA ASN A 83 -0.84 12.81 -3.32
C ASN A 83 -2.26 13.31 -3.03
N ILE A 84 -2.83 14.00 -4.01
CA ILE A 84 -4.16 14.63 -3.93
C ILE A 84 -5.26 13.62 -3.57
N TYR A 85 -5.18 12.37 -4.04
CA TYR A 85 -6.20 11.36 -3.76
C TYR A 85 -6.17 10.92 -2.30
N PHE A 86 -4.98 10.78 -1.72
CA PHE A 86 -4.82 10.47 -0.31
C PHE A 86 -5.22 11.64 0.57
N MET A 87 -4.86 12.87 0.18
CA MET A 87 -5.28 14.09 0.88
C MET A 87 -6.80 14.24 0.89
N TRP A 88 -7.47 13.96 -0.22
CA TRP A 88 -8.93 14.03 -0.30
C TRP A 88 -9.58 12.96 0.59
N LEU A 89 -9.15 11.70 0.49
CA LEU A 89 -9.66 10.62 1.34
C LEU A 89 -9.44 10.86 2.83
N SER A 90 -8.33 11.52 3.19
CA SER A 90 -8.00 11.83 4.58
C SER A 90 -8.59 13.15 5.08
N GLY A 91 -9.18 13.97 4.20
CA GLY A 91 -9.57 15.34 4.52
C GLY A 91 -8.39 16.17 5.02
N HIS A 92 -7.24 16.08 4.34
CA HIS A 92 -5.95 16.69 4.71
C HIS A 92 -5.34 16.23 6.04
N GLN A 93 -5.90 15.22 6.70
CA GLN A 93 -5.29 14.66 7.90
C GLN A 93 -4.09 13.79 7.53
N THR A 94 -3.00 13.92 8.28
CA THR A 94 -1.74 13.22 8.01
C THR A 94 -1.35 12.33 9.20
N PRO A 95 -2.03 11.19 9.42
CA PRO A 95 -1.62 10.24 10.44
C PRO A 95 -0.19 9.74 10.20
N ASP A 96 0.57 9.62 11.28
CA ASP A 96 1.95 9.14 11.21
C ASP A 96 2.01 7.64 10.89
N PHE A 97 3.15 7.17 10.38
CA PHE A 97 3.35 5.76 10.02
C PHE A 97 3.10 4.82 11.21
N ARG A 98 3.36 5.26 12.45
CA ARG A 98 3.07 4.50 13.67
C ARG A 98 1.57 4.35 13.88
N THR A 99 0.80 5.42 13.67
CA THR A 99 -0.65 5.41 13.80
C THR A 99 -1.30 4.50 12.76
N ILE A 100 -0.83 4.59 11.51
CA ILE A 100 -1.28 3.71 10.41
C ILE A 100 -0.99 2.25 10.75
N ASN A 101 0.25 1.97 11.19
CA ASN A 101 0.62 0.60 11.52
C ASN A 101 -0.20 0.05 12.70
N ARG A 102 -0.41 0.85 13.75
CA ARG A 102 -1.20 0.46 14.92
C ARG A 102 -2.65 0.15 14.55
N PHE A 103 -3.27 1.02 13.74
CA PHE A 103 -4.64 0.79 13.28
C PHE A 103 -4.76 -0.51 12.47
N ARG A 104 -3.78 -0.79 11.61
CA ARG A 104 -3.70 -2.04 10.85
C ARG A 104 -3.51 -3.28 11.73
N SER A 105 -2.56 -3.24 12.66
CA SER A 105 -2.14 -4.44 13.42
C SER A 105 -3.02 -4.77 14.61
N GLU A 106 -3.58 -3.75 15.28
CA GLU A 106 -4.32 -3.93 16.53
C GLU A 106 -5.82 -3.81 16.34
N ARG A 107 -6.27 -2.86 15.49
CA ARG A 107 -7.70 -2.51 15.41
C ARG A 107 -8.43 -3.21 14.27
N MET A 108 -7.77 -3.39 13.12
CA MET A 108 -8.40 -3.98 11.94
C MET A 108 -8.07 -5.45 11.70
N LYS A 109 -7.29 -6.09 12.57
CA LYS A 109 -6.78 -7.45 12.31
C LYS A 109 -7.89 -8.45 11.96
N ASP A 110 -9.00 -8.39 12.68
CA ASP A 110 -10.11 -9.34 12.52
C ASP A 110 -11.14 -8.85 11.48
N ILE A 111 -11.22 -7.54 11.26
CA ILE A 111 -12.25 -6.90 10.42
C ILE A 111 -11.75 -6.67 8.98
N ILE A 112 -10.44 -6.64 8.73
CA ILE A 112 -9.88 -6.25 7.43
C ILE A 112 -10.25 -7.23 6.31
N TYR A 113 -10.32 -8.53 6.61
CA TYR A 113 -10.69 -9.54 5.62
C TYR A 113 -12.17 -9.42 5.25
N GLU A 114 -13.05 -9.32 6.23
CA GLU A 114 -14.49 -9.19 6.02
C GLU A 114 -14.82 -7.87 5.32
N THR A 115 -14.20 -6.77 5.73
CA THR A 115 -14.41 -5.46 5.08
C THR A 115 -13.87 -5.43 3.66
N PHE A 116 -12.70 -6.03 3.40
CA PHE A 116 -12.16 -6.13 2.05
C PHE A 116 -13.08 -6.95 1.15
N PHE A 117 -13.55 -8.10 1.62
CA PHE A 117 -14.47 -8.93 0.85
C PHE A 117 -15.80 -8.20 0.60
N SER A 118 -16.34 -7.52 1.60
CA SER A 118 -17.57 -6.73 1.49
C SER A 118 -17.42 -5.61 0.46
N ILE A 119 -16.25 -4.97 0.38
CA ILE A 119 -15.97 -3.97 -0.66
C ILE A 119 -15.94 -4.62 -2.03
N VAL A 120 -15.20 -5.72 -2.20
CA VAL A 120 -15.10 -6.41 -3.49
C VAL A 120 -16.48 -6.87 -3.96
N ASP A 121 -17.31 -7.41 -3.07
CA ASP A 121 -18.67 -7.80 -3.42
C ASP A 121 -19.56 -6.59 -3.75
N LEU A 122 -19.43 -5.48 -3.04
CA LEU A 122 -20.15 -4.24 -3.35
C LEU A 122 -19.75 -3.69 -4.73
N LEU A 123 -18.45 -3.75 -5.07
CA LEU A 123 -17.96 -3.35 -6.39
C LEU A 123 -18.44 -4.27 -7.50
N ARG A 124 -18.61 -5.57 -7.21
CA ARG A 124 -19.22 -6.54 -8.13
C ARG A 124 -20.70 -6.24 -8.34
N GLN A 125 -21.44 -5.99 -7.26
CA GLN A 125 -22.88 -5.69 -7.31
C GLN A 125 -23.17 -4.40 -8.11
N GLU A 126 -22.34 -3.38 -7.97
CA GLU A 126 -22.43 -2.12 -8.73
C GLU A 126 -21.92 -2.25 -10.18
N GLY A 127 -21.48 -3.43 -10.61
CA GLY A 127 -20.97 -3.68 -11.96
C GLY A 127 -19.63 -3.00 -12.26
N LEU A 128 -18.93 -2.49 -11.23
CA LEU A 128 -17.65 -1.79 -11.36
C LEU A 128 -16.47 -2.76 -11.51
N VAL A 129 -16.63 -4.01 -11.04
CA VAL A 129 -15.63 -5.07 -11.13
C VAL A 129 -16.28 -6.36 -11.64
N LYS A 130 -15.70 -6.97 -12.67
CA LYS A 130 -16.04 -8.32 -13.11
C LYS A 130 -15.08 -9.29 -12.42
N LEU A 131 -15.60 -10.23 -11.61
CA LEU A 131 -14.79 -11.27 -10.96
C LEU A 131 -14.48 -12.46 -11.91
N GLU A 132 -14.51 -12.21 -13.22
CA GLU A 132 -14.38 -13.25 -14.25
C GLU A 132 -12.92 -13.70 -14.43
N ASP A 133 -11.96 -12.83 -14.14
CA ASP A 133 -10.53 -13.09 -14.31
C ASP A 133 -9.87 -13.45 -12.98
N TYR A 134 -9.68 -14.75 -12.73
CA TYR A 134 -8.91 -15.25 -11.59
C TYR A 134 -7.47 -15.55 -12.01
N PHE A 135 -6.54 -14.67 -11.66
CA PHE A 135 -5.10 -14.89 -11.87
C PHE A 135 -4.47 -15.51 -10.62
N LEU A 136 -4.27 -16.82 -10.65
CA LEU A 136 -3.49 -17.55 -9.64
C LEU A 136 -2.02 -17.57 -10.03
N ASP A 137 -1.23 -16.60 -9.56
CA ASP A 137 0.23 -16.64 -9.68
C ASP A 137 0.83 -17.40 -8.49
N GLY A 138 0.88 -18.73 -8.63
CA GLY A 138 1.50 -19.59 -7.65
C GLY A 138 3.01 -19.63 -7.85
N THR A 139 3.78 -19.00 -6.95
CA THR A 139 5.22 -19.24 -6.89
C THR A 139 5.45 -20.67 -6.44
N LYS A 140 5.88 -21.54 -7.36
CA LYS A 140 6.30 -22.90 -7.03
C LYS A 140 7.61 -22.82 -6.24
N ILE A 141 7.50 -22.71 -4.92
CA ILE A 141 8.66 -22.81 -4.02
C ILE A 141 9.01 -24.30 -3.94
N GLU A 142 9.95 -24.72 -4.78
CA GLU A 142 10.53 -26.04 -4.66
C GLU A 142 11.31 -26.11 -3.34
N ALA A 143 11.04 -27.14 -2.54
CA ALA A 143 11.76 -27.36 -1.31
C ALA A 143 13.25 -27.54 -1.64
N ASN A 144 14.12 -26.65 -1.12
CA ASN A 144 15.56 -26.86 -1.17
C ASN A 144 15.94 -27.95 -0.16
N ALA A 145 15.67 -29.20 -0.52
CA ALA A 145 16.01 -30.40 0.21
C ALA A 145 17.23 -31.08 -0.41
N ASN A 146 18.27 -30.31 -0.75
CA ASN A 146 19.51 -30.91 -1.21
C ASN A 146 20.19 -31.62 -0.04
N LYS A 147 20.25 -32.97 -0.08
CA LYS A 147 21.00 -33.78 0.91
C LYS A 147 22.51 -33.49 0.91
N TYR A 148 23.02 -32.74 -0.07
CA TYR A 148 24.44 -32.43 -0.27
C TYR A 148 24.81 -30.98 0.05
N THR A 149 24.15 -30.32 1.02
CA THR A 149 24.51 -28.95 1.46
C THR A 149 25.87 -28.87 2.17
N PHE A 150 26.52 -30.00 2.43
CA PHE A 150 27.86 -30.05 3.00
C PHE A 150 28.90 -29.96 1.88
N VAL A 151 29.43 -28.77 1.67
CA VAL A 151 30.58 -28.54 0.80
C VAL A 151 31.85 -28.67 1.64
N TRP A 152 32.75 -29.56 1.22
CA TRP A 152 34.04 -29.75 1.88
C TRP A 152 34.87 -28.47 1.85
N ARG A 153 35.37 -28.03 3.00
CA ARG A 153 36.17 -26.80 3.16
C ARG A 153 37.27 -26.62 2.11
N LYS A 154 38.00 -27.70 1.78
CA LYS A 154 39.02 -27.71 0.73
C LYS A 154 38.49 -27.32 -0.65
N SER A 155 37.27 -27.71 -0.97
CA SER A 155 36.63 -27.35 -2.24
C SER A 155 36.30 -25.86 -2.26
N THR A 156 35.78 -25.31 -1.15
CA THR A 156 35.46 -23.89 -1.01
C THR A 156 36.71 -23.03 -1.15
N GLU A 157 37.79 -23.38 -0.45
CA GLU A 157 39.09 -22.67 -0.53
C GLU A 157 39.68 -22.69 -1.95
N LYS A 158 39.56 -23.82 -2.67
CA LYS A 158 40.01 -23.94 -4.07
C LYS A 158 39.19 -23.08 -5.02
N TYR A 159 37.87 -22.98 -4.82
CA TYR A 159 37.02 -22.13 -5.66
C TYR A 159 37.23 -20.65 -5.38
N ASP A 160 37.49 -20.28 -4.13
CA ASP A 160 37.79 -18.91 -3.71
C ASP A 160 39.08 -18.38 -4.37
N GLN A 161 40.16 -19.18 -4.33
CA GLN A 161 41.42 -18.87 -5.02
C GLN A 161 41.23 -18.69 -6.54
N LYS A 162 40.46 -19.57 -7.18
CA LYS A 162 40.13 -19.44 -8.61
C LYS A 162 39.30 -18.19 -8.91
N LEU A 163 38.46 -17.76 -7.97
CA LEU A 163 37.64 -16.56 -8.13
C LEU A 163 38.50 -15.30 -8.05
N GLU A 164 39.45 -15.25 -7.11
CA GLU A 164 40.44 -14.18 -7.01
C GLU A 164 41.31 -14.07 -8.27
N GLU A 165 41.78 -15.20 -8.82
CA GLU A 165 42.55 -15.20 -10.09
C GLU A 165 41.73 -14.63 -11.24
N LYS A 166 40.46 -15.06 -11.38
CA LYS A 166 39.55 -14.52 -12.41
C LYS A 166 39.29 -13.03 -12.20
N PHE A 167 39.10 -12.59 -10.96
CA PHE A 167 38.89 -11.18 -10.64
C PHE A 167 40.10 -10.34 -11.04
N ARG A 168 41.32 -10.80 -10.72
CA ARG A 168 42.57 -10.14 -11.13
C ARG A 168 42.72 -10.08 -12.65
N GLN A 169 42.38 -11.15 -13.37
CA GLN A 169 42.41 -11.16 -14.84
C GLN A 169 41.43 -10.15 -15.44
N ILE A 170 40.21 -10.07 -14.89
CA ILE A 170 39.20 -9.10 -15.34
C ILE A 170 39.68 -7.68 -15.06
N VAL A 171 40.17 -7.39 -13.85
CA VAL A 171 40.67 -6.04 -13.48
C VAL A 171 41.90 -5.63 -14.30
N ALA A 172 42.78 -6.56 -14.65
CA ALA A 172 43.95 -6.29 -15.49
C ALA A 172 43.63 -6.19 -17.00
N SER A 173 42.40 -6.54 -17.40
CA SER A 173 41.91 -6.44 -18.79
C SER A 173 41.18 -5.12 -19.10
N TRP A 174 41.18 -4.18 -18.14
CA TRP A 174 40.71 -2.80 -18.27
C TRP A 174 41.86 -1.81 -18.28
#